data_AF-A0A5K7YG22-F1
#
_entry.id   AF-A0A5K7YG22-F1
#
_cell.length_a   1.000
_cell.length_b   1.000
_cell.length_c   1.000
_cell.angle_alpha   90.00
_cell.angle_beta   90.00
_cell.angle_gamma   90.00
#
_symmetry.space_group_name_H-M   'P 1'
#
loop_
_entity.id
_entity.type
_entity.pdbx_description
1 polymer ?
#
loop_
_entity_poly.entity_id
_entity_poly.type
_entity_poly.pdbx_seq_one_letter_code
_entity_poly.pdbx_strand_id
1 'polypeptide(L)'
;MLIGDQQMACVYKIDLVRKKVIWTSAIPNVRYLKPFVNIDSQGAIYVAGVLENRLIKISPDGEIRYQLPLPTLAANGVFAHDDKIFVHDSKCYEIISYEVA
;
A
#
# COMPACT_ATOMS: atom_id res chain seq x y z
N MET A 1 13.21 4.09 0.86
CA MET A 1 12.05 4.80 0.26
C MET A 1 11.19 3.80 -0.49
N LEU A 2 9.87 3.96 -0.46
CA LEU A 2 8.95 3.18 -1.29
C LEU A 2 8.43 4.04 -2.44
N ILE A 3 8.31 3.45 -3.63
CA ILE A 3 7.67 4.06 -4.79
C ILE A 3 6.62 3.08 -5.29
N GLY A 4 5.40 3.54 -5.50
CA GLY A 4 4.40 2.79 -6.23
C GLY A 4 4.32 3.24 -7.69
N ASP A 5 4.29 2.30 -8.62
CA ASP A 5 4.17 2.54 -10.06
C ASP A 5 2.73 2.33 -10.51
N GLN A 6 2.16 3.37 -11.13
CA GLN A 6 0.76 3.32 -11.55
C GLN A 6 0.51 2.43 -12.76
N GLN A 7 1.44 2.45 -13.71
CA GLN A 7 1.29 1.76 -15.00
C GLN A 7 1.72 0.30 -14.89
N MET A 8 2.79 0.04 -14.13
CA MET A 8 3.27 -1.33 -13.90
C MET A 8 2.54 -2.05 -12.76
N ALA A 9 1.70 -1.33 -12.01
CA ALA A 9 0.97 -1.84 -10.85
C ALA A 9 1.88 -2.58 -9.86
N CYS A 10 3.03 -1.97 -9.53
CA CYS A 10 4.03 -2.58 -8.66
C CYS A 10 4.55 -1.58 -7.61
N VAL A 11 5.25 -2.10 -6.61
CA VAL A 11 5.91 -1.32 -5.58
C VAL A 11 7.40 -1.62 -5.60
N TYR A 12 8.20 -0.56 -5.54
CA TYR A 12 9.65 -0.61 -5.43
C TYR A 12 10.11 -0.18 -4.04
N LYS A 13 11.11 -0.87 -3.51
CA LYS A 13 11.91 -0.40 -2.38
C LYS A 13 13.26 0.08 -2.88
N ILE A 14 13.60 1.32 -2.58
CA ILE A 14 14.84 1.97 -2.99
C ILE A 14 15.72 2.22 -1.78
N ASP A 15 16.96 1.76 -1.88
CA ASP A 15 18.07 2.16 -1.02
C ASP A 15 18.58 3.52 -1.50
N LEU A 16 18.38 4.55 -0.68
CA LEU A 16 18.74 5.93 -1.03
C LEU A 16 20.25 6.17 -0.97
N VAL A 17 20.98 5.45 -0.12
CA VAL A 17 22.44 5.58 -0.01
C VAL A 17 23.10 5.00 -1.25
N ARG A 18 22.66 3.81 -1.65
CA ARG A 18 23.18 3.10 -2.83
C ARG A 18 22.51 3.52 -4.14
N LYS A 19 21.46 4.35 -4.07
CA LYS A 19 20.64 4.83 -5.21
C LYS A 19 20.18 3.70 -6.13
N LYS A 20 19.69 2.60 -5.56
CA LYS A 20 19.27 1.42 -6.32
C LYS A 20 17.95 0.84 -5.80
N VAL A 21 17.20 0.21 -6.71
CA VAL A 21 16.09 -0.67 -6.34
C VAL A 21 16.68 -1.91 -5.65
N ILE A 22 16.17 -2.23 -4.48
CA ILE A 22 16.59 -3.40 -3.69
C ILE A 22 15.51 -4.47 -3.60
N TRP A 23 14.28 -4.12 -3.95
CA TRP A 23 13.15 -5.05 -3.96
C TRP A 23 12.00 -4.49 -4.81
N THR A 24 11.25 -5.39 -5.43
CA THR A 24 10.06 -5.09 -6.22
C THR A 24 8.99 -6.13 -5.94
N SER A 25 7.73 -5.71 -5.86
CA SER A 25 6.58 -6.63 -5.91
C SER A 25 5.51 -6.11 -6.85
N ALA A 26 5.06 -7.00 -7.75
CA ALA A 26 3.91 -6.77 -8.58
C ALA A 26 2.64 -7.00 -7.75
N ILE A 27 1.68 -6.09 -7.87
CA ILE A 27 0.39 -6.25 -7.22
C ILE A 27 -0.49 -7.11 -8.14
N PRO A 28 -0.86 -8.33 -7.70
CA PRO A 28 -1.54 -9.28 -8.58
C PRO A 28 -2.98 -8.84 -8.87
N ASN A 29 -3.44 -9.18 -10.07
CA ASN A 29 -4.81 -8.94 -10.54
C ASN A 29 -5.18 -7.45 -10.64
N VAL A 30 -4.20 -6.59 -10.93
CA VAL A 30 -4.41 -5.15 -11.10
C VAL A 30 -3.92 -4.71 -12.47
N ARG A 31 -4.77 -4.00 -13.21
CA ARG A 31 -4.41 -3.44 -14.53
C ARG A 31 -3.94 -1.98 -14.43
N TYR A 32 -4.47 -1.24 -13.47
CA TYR A 32 -4.12 0.15 -13.18
C TYR A 32 -4.21 0.38 -11.68
N LEU A 33 -3.08 0.75 -11.08
CA LEU A 33 -3.02 1.08 -9.66
C LEU A 33 -2.73 2.57 -9.52
N LYS A 34 -3.33 3.26 -8.56
CA LYS A 34 -2.75 4.50 -8.03
C LYS A 34 -2.24 4.20 -6.64
N PRO A 35 -1.07 3.52 -6.52
CA PRO A 35 -0.63 2.96 -5.26
C PRO A 35 -0.21 4.07 -4.32
N PHE A 36 -0.92 4.18 -3.21
CA PHE A 36 -0.40 4.80 -2.02
C PHE A 36 0.31 3.71 -1.22
N VAL A 37 1.55 3.98 -0.85
CA VAL A 37 2.43 3.02 -0.19
C VAL A 37 2.94 3.58 1.12
N ASN A 38 2.94 2.74 2.15
CA ASN A 38 3.54 3.06 3.45
C ASN A 38 4.20 1.81 4.06
N ILE A 39 5.01 2.00 5.09
CA ILE A 39 5.72 0.94 5.80
C ILE A 39 5.59 1.17 7.30
N ASP A 40 5.26 0.11 8.06
CA ASP A 40 5.23 0.20 9.52
C ASP A 40 6.64 0.03 10.15
N SER A 41 6.72 0.13 11.48
CA SER A 41 8.00 -0.01 12.21
C SER A 41 8.61 -1.41 12.11
N GLN A 42 7.78 -2.43 11.84
CA GLN A 42 8.20 -3.83 11.67
C GLN A 42 8.63 -4.15 10.23
N GLY A 43 8.43 -3.20 9.31
CA GLY A 43 8.82 -3.29 7.92
C GLY A 43 7.77 -3.88 6.99
N ALA A 44 6.53 -4.11 7.46
CA ALA A 44 5.45 -4.53 6.59
C ALA A 44 4.99 -3.36 5.73
N ILE A 45 4.77 -3.63 4.44
CA ILE A 45 4.41 -2.62 3.45
C ILE A 45 2.90 -2.67 3.23
N TYR A 46 2.26 -1.52 3.30
CA TYR A 46 0.84 -1.36 3.05
C TYR A 46 0.64 -0.64 1.72
N VAL A 47 -0.24 -1.19 0.91
CA VAL A 47 -0.59 -0.66 -0.41
C VAL A 47 -2.10 -0.52 -0.49
N ALA A 48 -2.60 0.67 -0.82
CA ALA A 48 -3.97 0.82 -1.29
C ALA A 48 -4.00 1.65 -2.58
N GLY A 49 -5.13 1.62 -3.27
CA GLY A 49 -5.34 2.44 -4.45
C GLY A 49 -6.81 2.64 -4.75
N VAL A 50 -7.09 3.73 -5.47
CA VAL A 50 -8.44 4.24 -5.78
C VAL A 50 -9.36 3.20 -6.43
N LEU A 51 -8.81 2.27 -7.20
CA LEU A 51 -9.59 1.33 -8.04
C LEU A 51 -9.66 -0.08 -7.46
N GLU A 52 -8.99 -0.34 -6.36
CA GLU A 52 -8.75 -1.71 -5.89
C GLU A 52 -9.74 -2.16 -4.83
N ASN A 53 -10.53 -1.26 -4.24
CA ASN A 53 -11.49 -1.58 -3.17
C ASN A 53 -10.90 -2.53 -2.13
N ARG A 54 -9.60 -2.46 -1.89
CA ARG A 54 -8.85 -3.31 -0.96
C ARG A 54 -7.56 -2.65 -0.54
N LEU A 55 -7.13 -3.01 0.66
CA LEU A 55 -5.79 -2.76 1.17
C LEU A 55 -5.00 -4.07 1.11
N ILE A 56 -3.73 -3.98 0.71
CA ILE A 56 -2.80 -5.09 0.64
C ILE A 56 -1.69 -4.88 1.67
N LYS A 57 -1.43 -5.89 2.50
CA LYS A 57 -0.26 -5.95 3.40
C LYS A 57 0.75 -6.94 2.83
N ILE A 58 1.98 -6.48 2.67
CA ILE A 58 3.13 -7.25 2.22
C ILE A 58 4.08 -7.38 3.39
N SER A 59 4.48 -8.59 3.76
CA SER A 59 5.43 -8.80 4.84
C SER A 59 6.84 -8.30 4.46
N PRO A 60 7.74 -8.10 5.44
CA PRO A 60 9.11 -7.64 5.17
C PRO A 60 9.92 -8.55 4.22
N ASP A 61 9.57 -9.84 4.16
CA ASP A 61 10.12 -10.84 3.22
C ASP A 61 9.59 -10.68 1.78
N GLY A 62 8.59 -9.82 1.57
CA GLY A 62 7.99 -9.51 0.28
C GLY A 62 6.76 -10.34 -0.07
N GLU A 63 6.28 -11.22 0.82
CA GLU A 63 5.06 -12.00 0.57
C GLU A 63 3.80 -11.17 0.81
N ILE A 64 2.80 -11.31 -0.07
CA ILE A 64 1.47 -10.72 0.16
C ILE A 64 0.74 -11.60 1.17
N ARG A 65 0.57 -11.10 2.39
CA ARG A 65 -0.01 -11.87 3.51
C ARG A 65 -1.51 -11.64 3.65
N TYR A 66 -1.97 -10.45 3.33
CA TYR A 66 -3.33 -10.04 3.66
C TYR A 66 -3.91 -9.06 2.64
N GLN A 67 -5.20 -9.23 2.37
CA GLN A 67 -6.01 -8.31 1.59
C GLN A 67 -7.28 -8.01 2.38
N LEU A 68 -7.45 -6.78 2.81
CA LEU A 68 -8.70 -6.33 3.43
C LEU A 68 -9.58 -5.72 2.34
N PRO A 69 -10.77 -6.27 2.05
CA PRO A 69 -11.73 -5.62 1.18
C PRO A 69 -12.22 -4.30 1.82
N LEU A 70 -12.13 -3.22 1.05
CA LEU A 70 -12.57 -1.86 1.36
C LEU A 70 -13.54 -1.39 0.27
N PRO A 71 -14.75 -1.98 0.15
CA PRO A 71 -15.64 -1.85 -1.01
C PRO A 71 -16.19 -0.45 -1.26
N THR A 72 -16.21 0.42 -0.26
CA THR A 72 -16.69 1.82 -0.40
C THR A 72 -15.57 2.80 -0.73
N LEU A 73 -14.32 2.38 -0.61
CA LEU A 73 -13.19 3.26 -0.46
C LEU A 73 -12.65 3.76 -1.80
N ALA A 74 -12.71 5.08 -2.01
CA ALA A 74 -11.91 5.75 -3.04
C ALA A 74 -10.58 6.23 -2.43
N ALA A 75 -9.69 5.27 -2.17
CA ALA A 75 -8.46 5.48 -1.42
C ALA A 75 -7.54 6.49 -2.11
N ASN A 76 -7.37 7.67 -1.51
CA ASN A 76 -6.52 8.74 -2.02
C ASN A 76 -5.31 9.05 -1.11
N GLY A 77 -5.01 8.13 -0.20
CA GLY A 77 -3.86 8.20 0.69
C GLY A 77 -3.89 7.04 1.68
N VAL A 78 -2.71 6.47 1.99
CA VAL A 78 -2.52 5.48 3.06
C VAL A 78 -1.39 5.93 3.96
N PHE A 79 -1.67 5.93 5.25
CA PHE A 79 -0.68 6.03 6.30
C PHE A 79 -0.80 4.79 7.18
N ALA A 80 0.32 4.15 7.50
CA ALA A 80 0.34 2.96 8.35
C ALA A 80 1.23 3.24 9.56
N HIS A 81 0.80 2.79 10.73
CA HIS A 81 1.55 2.85 11.96
C HIS A 81 1.23 1.60 12.79
N ASP A 82 2.19 0.68 12.86
CA ASP A 82 2.18 -0.55 13.64
C ASP A 82 0.92 -1.43 13.48
N ASP A 83 -0.10 -1.18 14.27
CA ASP A 83 -1.36 -1.91 14.34
C ASP A 83 -2.51 -1.21 13.59
N LYS A 84 -2.29 0.01 13.11
CA LYS A 84 -3.32 0.83 12.46
C LYS A 84 -2.92 1.28 11.08
N ILE A 85 -3.90 1.28 10.20
CA ILE A 85 -3.85 2.00 8.94
C ILE A 85 -4.90 3.10 8.94
N PHE A 86 -4.53 4.23 8.35
CA PHE A 86 -5.38 5.37 8.11
C PHE A 86 -5.48 5.55 6.61
N VAL A 87 -6.70 5.51 6.11
CA VAL A 87 -6.97 5.60 4.69
C VAL A 87 -7.86 6.79 4.43
N HIS A 88 -7.41 7.70 3.59
CA HIS A 88 -8.19 8.85 3.18
C HIS A 88 -9.22 8.42 2.14
N ASP A 89 -10.51 8.53 2.49
CA ASP A 89 -11.61 8.31 1.58
C ASP A 89 -12.03 9.63 0.93
N SER A 90 -11.68 9.78 -0.34
CA SER A 90 -12.01 10.99 -1.09
C SER A 90 -13.49 11.18 -1.44
N LYS A 91 -14.32 10.15 -1.30
CA LYS A 91 -15.77 10.30 -1.50
C LYS A 91 -16.43 10.97 -0.29
N CYS A 92 -15.92 10.67 0.89
CA CYS A 92 -16.49 11.12 2.16
C CYS A 92 -15.69 12.29 2.78
N TYR A 93 -14.51 12.63 2.25
CA TYR A 93 -13.58 13.62 2.80
C TYR A 93 -13.14 13.29 4.24
N GLU A 94 -13.03 12.00 4.56
CA GLU A 94 -12.73 11.49 5.90
C GLU A 94 -11.47 10.61 5.89
N ILE A 95 -10.84 10.50 7.06
CA ILE A 95 -9.81 9.50 7.32
C ILE A 95 -10.46 8.35 8.09
N ILE A 96 -10.46 7.17 7.48
CA ILE A 96 -10.98 5.96 8.10
C ILE A 96 -9.79 5.16 8.65
N SER A 97 -9.85 4.79 9.93
CA SER A 97 -8.86 3.90 10.54
C SER A 97 -9.31 2.45 10.47
N TYR A 98 -8.39 1.53 10.16
CA TYR A 98 -8.60 0.10 10.29
C TYR A 98 -7.50 -0.50 11.18
N GLU A 99 -7.89 -1.45 12.01
CA GLU A 99 -6.94 -2.29 12.75
C GLU A 99 -6.40 -3.37 11.79
N VAL A 100 -5.11 -3.64 11.84
CA VAL A 100 -4.45 -4.68 11.04
C VAL A 100 -3.68 -5.61 11.96
N ALA A 101 -4.04 -6.91 11.91
CA ALA A 101 -3.32 -7.99 12.57
C ALA A 101 -2.00 -8.32 11.85
#